data_AF-W6Y880-F1
#
_entry.id   AF-W6Y880-F1
#
_cell.length_a   1.000
_cell.length_b   1.000
_cell.length_c   1.000
_cell.angle_alpha   90.00
_cell.angle_beta   90.00
_cell.angle_gamma   90.00
#
_symmetry.space_group_name_H-M   'P 1'
#
loop_
_entity.id
_entity.type
_entity.pdbx_description
1 polymer ?
#
loop_
_entity_poly.entity_id
_entity_poly.type
_entity_poly.pdbx_seq_one_letter_code
_entity_poly.pdbx_strand_id
1 'polypeptide(L)'
;MDIRVLRPEDIPHVQLANITNLPENYFCKYYLYHALSWPQLSYVAVDVSRPPKTPYDPPKIVGYVLAKMEEEPTDGVQHGHITSLSVMRTHRRLGLAEKLMRQSQRAMAETFNAHYVSLHVRVSNTAALHLYRETLGFKVDKVEAKYYADGEDAYSMRIELADVKRAVKEEEESVWGSEGVDEGEAVGSEGRDEVKMVKMGRGRGVVDLVEKNEAATTTTTATA
;
A
#
# COMPACT_ATOMS: atom_id res chain seq x y z
N MET A 1 16.73 -15.26 2.22
CA MET A 1 16.06 -13.95 2.23
C MET A 1 14.85 -14.09 3.12
N ASP A 2 14.79 -13.26 4.16
CA ASP A 2 13.65 -13.18 5.06
C ASP A 2 12.65 -12.15 4.51
N ILE A 3 11.35 -12.39 4.70
CA ILE A 3 10.29 -11.45 4.33
C ILE A 3 9.51 -11.13 5.59
N ARG A 4 9.47 -9.84 5.93
CA ARG A 4 8.79 -9.36 7.15
C ARG A 4 8.16 -8.00 6.91
N VAL A 5 7.27 -7.61 7.82
CA VAL A 5 6.64 -6.29 7.83
C VAL A 5 7.73 -5.20 7.93
N LEU A 6 7.51 -4.10 7.21
CA LEU A 6 8.36 -2.92 7.24
C LEU A 6 8.34 -2.29 8.63
N ARG A 7 9.52 -1.96 9.16
CA ARG A 7 9.65 -1.21 10.41
C ARG A 7 10.11 0.22 10.12
N PRO A 8 9.78 1.20 10.99
CA PRO A 8 10.27 2.56 10.81
C PRO A 8 11.80 2.68 10.70
N GLU A 9 12.55 1.82 11.39
CA GLU A 9 14.02 1.73 11.30
C GLU A 9 14.54 1.32 9.91
N ASP A 10 13.71 0.65 9.10
CA ASP A 10 14.08 0.22 7.74
C ASP A 10 13.97 1.37 6.73
N ILE A 11 13.25 2.45 7.04
CA ILE A 11 12.88 3.52 6.08
C ILE A 11 14.10 4.10 5.33
N PRO A 12 15.23 4.47 5.99
CA PRO A 12 16.39 4.97 5.26
C PRO A 12 16.93 3.98 4.21
N HIS A 13 16.83 2.68 4.50
CA HIS A 13 17.32 1.60 3.63
C HIS A 13 16.34 1.29 2.50
N VAL A 14 15.04 1.39 2.78
CA VAL A 14 13.97 1.32 1.79
C VAL A 14 14.07 2.49 0.81
N GLN A 15 14.28 3.71 1.32
CA GLN A 15 14.48 4.89 0.49
C GLN A 15 15.74 4.76 -0.38
N LEU A 16 16.85 4.26 0.17
CA LEU A 16 18.04 3.96 -0.61
C LEU A 16 17.77 2.93 -1.72
N ALA A 17 16.98 1.89 -1.42
CA ALA A 17 16.59 0.89 -2.40
C ALA A 17 15.71 1.49 -3.51
N ASN A 18 14.79 2.42 -3.18
CA ASN A 18 13.98 3.15 -4.14
C ASN A 18 14.85 3.95 -5.10
N ILE A 19 15.72 4.82 -4.57
CA ILE A 19 16.63 5.68 -5.35
C ILE A 19 17.53 4.86 -6.27
N THR A 20 17.95 3.68 -5.83
CA THR A 20 18.82 2.81 -6.63
C THR A 20 18.09 2.14 -7.80
N ASN A 21 16.78 1.88 -7.67
CA ASN A 21 16.04 1.03 -8.60
C ASN A 21 15.00 1.76 -9.44
N LEU A 22 14.52 2.93 -9.01
CA LEU A 22 13.38 3.62 -9.61
C LEU A 22 13.66 5.11 -9.82
N PRO A 23 13.20 5.70 -10.93
CA PRO A 23 13.25 7.14 -11.15
C PRO A 23 12.22 7.92 -10.30
N GLU A 24 11.11 7.29 -9.91
CA GLU A 24 10.09 7.87 -9.04
C GLU A 24 10.53 7.80 -7.56
N ASN A 25 10.88 8.96 -7.01
CA ASN A 25 11.47 9.11 -5.68
C ASN A 25 10.61 9.97 -4.76
N TYR A 26 10.71 9.71 -3.46
CA TYR A 26 9.88 10.38 -2.44
C TYR A 26 10.72 10.90 -1.27
N PHE A 27 10.22 11.96 -0.62
CA PHE A 27 10.78 12.43 0.65
C PHE A 27 10.55 11.42 1.78
N CYS A 28 11.46 11.39 2.77
CA CYS A 28 11.36 10.51 3.94
C CYS A 28 10.00 10.63 4.66
N LYS A 29 9.43 11.85 4.72
CA LYS A 29 8.10 12.12 5.28
C LYS A 29 7.00 11.24 4.65
N TYR A 30 7.09 10.94 3.36
CA TYR A 30 6.09 10.12 2.66
C TYR A 30 6.17 8.65 3.06
N TYR A 31 7.37 8.11 3.28
CA TYR A 31 7.55 6.77 3.83
C TYR A 31 7.02 6.66 5.26
N LEU A 32 7.29 7.68 6.10
CA LEU A 32 6.77 7.75 7.46
C LEU A 32 5.25 7.78 7.48
N TYR A 33 4.62 8.55 6.58
CA TYR A 33 3.17 8.57 6.43
C TYR A 33 2.60 7.17 6.15
N HIS A 34 3.19 6.40 5.23
CA HIS A 34 2.75 5.03 4.96
C HIS A 34 2.94 4.12 6.18
N ALA A 35 4.11 4.17 6.81
CA ALA A 35 4.45 3.32 7.95
C ALA A 35 3.57 3.59 9.18
N LEU A 36 3.09 4.83 9.34
CA LEU A 36 2.25 5.23 10.47
C LEU A 36 0.75 5.06 10.18
N SER A 37 0.30 5.32 8.95
CA SER A 37 -1.12 5.18 8.59
C SER A 37 -1.51 3.71 8.36
N TRP A 38 -0.65 2.91 7.73
CA TRP A 38 -0.93 1.51 7.38
C TRP A 38 0.25 0.58 7.68
N PRO A 39 0.63 0.43 8.96
CA PRO A 39 1.83 -0.32 9.35
C PRO A 39 1.81 -1.80 8.91
N GLN A 40 0.65 -2.39 8.67
CA GLN A 40 0.48 -3.81 8.31
C GLN A 40 0.70 -4.08 6.81
N LEU A 41 0.68 -3.07 5.95
CA LEU A 41 0.58 -3.27 4.49
C LEU A 41 1.93 -3.33 3.77
N SER A 42 2.96 -2.72 4.35
CA SER A 42 4.26 -2.61 3.72
C SER A 42 5.22 -3.68 4.25
N TYR A 43 5.98 -4.29 3.34
CA TYR A 43 6.88 -5.41 3.66
C TYR A 43 8.26 -5.17 3.07
N VAL A 44 9.26 -5.78 3.69
CA VAL A 44 10.66 -5.75 3.25
C VAL A 44 11.21 -7.16 3.09
N ALA A 45 12.07 -7.33 2.10
CA ALA A 45 12.90 -8.52 1.91
C ALA A 45 14.32 -8.21 2.42
N VAL A 46 14.77 -9.00 3.39
CA VAL A 46 16.04 -8.81 4.10
C VAL A 46 17.02 -9.94 3.77
N ASP A 47 18.25 -9.57 3.46
CA ASP A 47 19.35 -10.53 3.39
C ASP A 47 19.92 -10.82 4.78
N VAL A 48 19.40 -11.88 5.40
CA VAL A 48 19.84 -12.40 6.70
C VAL A 48 21.17 -13.16 6.64
N SER A 49 21.63 -13.53 5.44
CA SER A 49 22.89 -14.27 5.29
C SER A 49 24.13 -13.38 5.39
N ARG A 50 23.95 -12.06 5.22
CA ARG A 50 25.01 -11.08 5.34
C ARG A 50 25.33 -10.83 6.82
N PRO A 51 26.52 -11.22 7.32
CA PRO A 51 26.90 -10.90 8.69
C PRO A 51 27.06 -9.39 8.87
N PRO A 52 26.65 -8.83 10.01
CA PRO A 52 26.86 -7.42 10.32
C PRO A 52 28.37 -7.15 10.41
N LYS A 53 28.85 -6.08 9.75
CA LYS A 53 30.26 -5.68 9.86
C LYS A 53 30.54 -4.92 11.16
N THR A 54 29.53 -4.21 11.64
CA THR A 54 29.57 -3.47 12.90
C THR A 54 28.32 -3.81 13.73
N PRO A 55 28.35 -3.63 15.07
CA PRO A 55 27.16 -3.83 15.91
C PRO A 55 25.97 -2.93 15.55
N TYR A 56 26.21 -1.85 14.80
CA TYR A 56 25.19 -0.88 14.36
C TYR A 56 24.79 -1.08 12.90
N ASP A 57 25.30 -2.12 12.23
CA ASP A 57 24.94 -2.40 10.84
C ASP A 57 23.44 -2.73 10.76
N PRO A 58 22.66 -1.95 10.00
CA PRO A 58 21.24 -2.20 9.85
C PRO A 58 20.98 -3.43 8.99
N PRO A 59 19.78 -4.03 9.06
CA PRO A 59 19.38 -5.13 8.21
C PRO A 59 19.55 -4.78 6.72
N LYS A 60 20.14 -5.68 5.94
CA LYS A 60 20.36 -5.43 4.51
C LYS A 60 19.06 -5.63 3.73
N ILE A 61 18.34 -4.52 3.50
CA ILE A 61 17.15 -4.52 2.65
C ILE A 61 17.56 -4.74 1.19
N VAL A 62 17.00 -5.78 0.57
CA VAL A 62 17.22 -6.14 -0.84
C VAL A 62 15.98 -6.00 -1.71
N GLY A 63 14.81 -5.80 -1.09
CA GLY A 63 13.58 -5.46 -1.78
C GLY A 63 12.54 -4.97 -0.79
N TYR A 64 11.52 -4.28 -1.29
CA TYR A 64 10.41 -3.79 -0.48
C TYR A 64 9.15 -3.63 -1.32
N VAL A 65 8.00 -3.66 -0.66
CA VAL A 65 6.71 -3.17 -1.16
C VAL A 65 6.22 -2.09 -0.19
N LEU A 66 5.89 -0.93 -0.74
CA LEU A 66 5.27 0.19 -0.03
C LEU A 66 3.83 0.30 -0.53
N ALA A 67 2.90 0.16 0.40
CA ALA A 67 1.48 0.04 0.11
C ALA A 67 0.64 0.90 1.05
N LYS A 68 -0.52 1.33 0.55
CA LYS A 68 -1.50 2.13 1.29
C LYS A 68 -2.93 1.66 1.00
N MET A 69 -3.88 2.10 1.82
CA MET A 69 -5.29 2.14 1.44
C MET A 69 -5.60 3.45 0.72
N GLU A 70 -6.52 3.42 -0.23
CA GLU A 70 -7.04 4.65 -0.81
C GLU A 70 -8.01 5.32 0.18
N GLU A 71 -7.73 6.57 0.56
CA GLU A 71 -8.52 7.31 1.56
C GLU A 71 -9.79 7.90 0.94
N GLU A 72 -9.74 8.32 -0.33
CA GLU A 72 -10.86 8.92 -1.05
C GLU A 72 -11.12 8.16 -2.37
N PRO A 73 -11.72 6.95 -2.32
CA PRO A 73 -12.02 6.19 -3.52
C PRO A 73 -13.01 6.94 -4.43
N THR A 74 -12.66 7.14 -5.70
CA THR A 74 -13.53 7.81 -6.68
C THR A 74 -14.82 7.06 -6.97
N ASP A 75 -14.79 5.74 -6.82
CA ASP A 75 -15.93 4.83 -7.00
C ASP A 75 -16.65 4.49 -5.69
N GLY A 76 -16.18 5.03 -4.57
CA GLY A 76 -16.69 4.74 -3.22
C GLY A 76 -16.33 3.33 -2.71
N VAL A 77 -15.47 2.58 -3.40
CA VAL A 77 -15.10 1.21 -3.01
C VAL A 77 -13.75 1.21 -2.30
N GLN A 78 -13.70 0.67 -1.08
CA GLN A 78 -12.46 0.54 -0.32
C GLN A 78 -11.48 -0.40 -1.04
N HIS A 79 -10.31 0.13 -1.41
CA HIS A 79 -9.29 -0.63 -2.12
C HIS A 79 -7.88 -0.22 -1.69
N GLY A 80 -6.92 -1.13 -1.90
CA GLY A 80 -5.51 -0.87 -1.66
C GLY A 80 -4.81 -0.32 -2.89
N HIS A 81 -3.68 0.36 -2.68
CA HIS A 81 -2.83 0.87 -3.74
C HIS A 81 -1.36 0.55 -3.47
N ILE A 82 -0.64 0.06 -4.49
CA ILE A 82 0.79 -0.18 -4.43
C ILE A 82 1.53 1.08 -4.87
N THR A 83 2.03 1.83 -3.89
CA THR A 83 2.81 3.06 -4.11
C THR A 83 4.16 2.76 -4.76
N SER A 84 4.87 1.74 -4.29
CA SER A 84 6.20 1.43 -4.82
C SER A 84 6.60 -0.01 -4.53
N LEU A 85 7.17 -0.69 -5.53
CA LEU A 85 7.72 -2.04 -5.41
C LEU A 85 9.08 -2.07 -6.11
N SER A 86 10.11 -2.50 -5.39
CA SER A 86 11.40 -2.73 -6.04
C SER A 86 12.21 -3.84 -5.37
N VAL A 87 13.04 -4.49 -6.17
CA VAL A 87 14.02 -5.48 -5.73
C VAL A 87 15.35 -5.13 -6.38
N MET A 88 16.41 -5.11 -5.56
CA MET A 88 17.78 -4.88 -5.99
C MET A 88 18.13 -5.82 -7.15
N ARG A 89 18.80 -5.29 -8.19
CA ARG A 89 19.10 -6.04 -9.43
C ARG A 89 19.78 -7.39 -9.15
N THR A 90 20.68 -7.44 -8.17
CA THR A 90 21.41 -8.64 -7.74
C THR A 90 20.53 -9.72 -7.10
N HIS A 91 19.30 -9.40 -6.71
CA HIS A 91 18.36 -10.27 -6.00
C HIS A 91 17.05 -10.49 -6.77
N ARG A 92 16.98 -10.09 -8.04
CA ARG A 92 15.83 -10.33 -8.91
C ARG A 92 15.78 -11.81 -9.34
N ARG A 93 14.60 -12.24 -9.84
CA ARG A 93 14.32 -13.64 -10.28
C ARG A 93 14.40 -14.70 -9.17
N LEU A 94 14.32 -14.27 -7.90
CA LEU A 94 14.23 -15.12 -6.72
C LEU A 94 12.79 -15.22 -6.15
N GLY A 95 11.78 -14.73 -6.89
CA GLY A 95 10.38 -14.70 -6.45
C GLY A 95 10.08 -13.70 -5.32
N LEU A 96 11.02 -12.82 -4.97
CA LEU A 96 10.86 -11.88 -3.84
C LEU A 96 9.70 -10.90 -4.06
N ALA A 97 9.61 -10.31 -5.26
CA ALA A 97 8.57 -9.34 -5.59
C ALA A 97 7.16 -9.94 -5.50
N GLU A 98 7.01 -11.18 -5.99
CA GLU A 98 5.75 -11.93 -5.88
C GLU A 98 5.36 -12.15 -4.42
N LYS A 99 6.29 -12.66 -3.59
CA LYS A 99 6.03 -12.92 -2.18
C LYS A 99 5.68 -11.64 -1.41
N LEU A 100 6.40 -10.55 -1.66
CA LEU A 100 6.10 -9.23 -1.06
C LEU A 100 4.68 -8.76 -1.41
N MET A 101 4.32 -8.86 -2.70
CA MET A 101 2.98 -8.48 -3.18
C MET A 101 1.88 -9.33 -2.55
N ARG A 102 2.04 -10.65 -2.49
CA ARG A 102 1.03 -11.55 -1.89
C ARG A 102 0.82 -11.25 -0.40
N GLN A 103 1.88 -10.97 0.35
CA GLN A 103 1.77 -10.57 1.76
C GLN A 103 1.01 -9.25 1.92
N SER A 104 1.34 -8.26 1.09
CA SER A 104 0.65 -6.96 1.10
C SER A 104 -0.84 -7.09 0.74
N GLN A 105 -1.17 -7.84 -0.32
CA GLN A 105 -2.55 -8.11 -0.75
C GLN A 105 -3.37 -8.81 0.34
N ARG A 106 -2.78 -9.82 0.98
CA ARG A 106 -3.41 -10.54 2.09
C ARG A 106 -3.71 -9.60 3.25
N ALA A 107 -2.73 -8.78 3.67
CA ALA A 107 -2.92 -7.80 4.74
C ALA A 107 -3.99 -6.74 4.40
N MET A 108 -4.09 -6.30 3.13
CA MET A 108 -5.15 -5.39 2.67
C MET A 108 -6.54 -6.03 2.79
N ALA A 109 -6.67 -7.29 2.38
CA ALA A 109 -7.92 -8.04 2.47
C ALA A 109 -8.34 -8.28 3.92
N GLU A 110 -7.41 -8.73 4.76
CA GLU A 110 -7.62 -9.07 6.18
C GLU A 110 -7.93 -7.83 7.03
N THR A 111 -7.04 -6.84 7.01
CA THR A 111 -7.08 -5.74 7.99
C THR A 111 -8.04 -4.63 7.58
N PHE A 112 -8.20 -4.41 6.28
CA PHE A 112 -8.95 -3.26 5.75
C PHE A 112 -10.11 -3.64 4.84
N ASN A 113 -10.43 -4.94 4.75
CA ASN A 113 -11.54 -5.45 3.95
C ASN A 113 -11.48 -5.02 2.46
N ALA A 114 -10.27 -4.75 1.94
CA ALA A 114 -10.07 -4.20 0.60
C ALA A 114 -10.71 -5.07 -0.49
N HIS A 115 -11.45 -4.45 -1.41
CA HIS A 115 -12.12 -5.18 -2.49
C HIS A 115 -11.17 -5.53 -3.64
N TYR A 116 -10.26 -4.62 -3.97
CA TYR A 116 -9.26 -4.80 -4.99
C TYR A 116 -7.96 -4.08 -4.61
N VAL A 117 -6.91 -4.30 -5.40
CA VAL A 117 -5.64 -3.57 -5.32
C VAL A 117 -5.35 -2.94 -6.66
N SER A 118 -4.97 -1.67 -6.66
CA SER A 118 -4.57 -0.92 -7.86
C SER A 118 -3.08 -0.58 -7.84
N LEU A 119 -2.51 -0.36 -9.03
CA LEU A 119 -1.15 0.15 -9.22
C LEU A 119 -0.98 0.81 -10.59
N HIS A 120 0.11 1.55 -10.74
CA HIS A 120 0.55 2.11 -12.00
C HIS A 120 1.89 1.50 -12.42
N VAL A 121 2.03 1.19 -13.71
CA VAL A 121 3.27 0.64 -14.27
C VAL A 121 3.56 1.24 -15.64
N ARG A 122 4.82 1.61 -15.88
CA ARG A 122 5.34 2.04 -17.19
C ARG A 122 5.02 1.02 -18.28
N VAL A 123 4.52 1.50 -19.42
CA VAL A 123 4.20 0.65 -20.57
C VAL A 123 5.44 -0.09 -21.11
N SER A 124 6.63 0.49 -20.97
CA SER A 124 7.90 -0.13 -21.38
C SER A 124 8.46 -1.15 -20.38
N ASN A 125 7.94 -1.25 -19.16
CA ASN A 125 8.50 -2.08 -18.10
C ASN A 125 8.06 -3.55 -18.21
N THR A 126 8.62 -4.26 -19.19
CA THR A 126 8.31 -5.66 -19.52
C THR A 126 8.45 -6.62 -18.33
N ALA A 127 9.45 -6.42 -17.47
CA ALA A 127 9.68 -7.28 -16.30
C ALA A 127 8.56 -7.13 -15.26
N ALA A 128 8.14 -5.89 -14.97
CA ALA A 128 7.03 -5.63 -14.06
C ALA A 128 5.69 -6.08 -14.66
N LEU A 129 5.48 -5.86 -15.97
CA LEU A 129 4.27 -6.32 -16.65
C LEU A 129 4.12 -7.84 -16.60
N HIS A 130 5.22 -8.59 -16.77
CA HIS A 130 5.20 -10.04 -16.61
C HIS A 130 4.82 -10.45 -15.18
N LEU A 131 5.41 -9.81 -14.17
CA LEU A 131 5.05 -10.06 -12.77
C LEU A 131 3.57 -9.78 -12.50
N TYR A 132 3.08 -8.60 -12.85
CA TYR A 132 1.71 -8.20 -12.54
C TYR A 132 0.69 -9.00 -13.32
N ARG A 133 0.85 -9.14 -14.64
CA ARG A 133 -0.13 -9.80 -15.51
C ARG A 133 -0.07 -11.33 -15.40
N GLU A 134 1.11 -11.91 -15.59
CA GLU A 134 1.25 -13.36 -15.73
C GLU A 134 1.35 -14.08 -14.38
N THR A 135 2.05 -13.50 -13.40
CA THR A 135 2.29 -14.17 -12.10
C THR A 135 1.22 -13.84 -11.07
N LEU A 136 0.83 -12.57 -10.98
CA LEU A 136 -0.10 -12.09 -9.96
C LEU A 136 -1.55 -12.01 -10.46
N GLY A 137 -1.79 -11.94 -11.77
CA GLY A 137 -3.14 -11.92 -12.35
C GLY A 137 -3.80 -10.54 -12.39
N PHE A 138 -3.02 -9.45 -12.32
CA PHE A 138 -3.55 -8.09 -12.53
C PHE A 138 -4.05 -7.90 -13.96
N LYS A 139 -5.14 -7.14 -14.09
CA LYS A 139 -5.73 -6.74 -15.36
C LYS A 139 -5.50 -5.26 -15.59
N VAL A 140 -5.26 -4.87 -16.85
CA VAL A 140 -5.20 -3.45 -17.23
C VAL A 140 -6.62 -2.89 -17.18
N ASP A 141 -6.80 -1.80 -16.44
CA ASP A 141 -8.07 -1.08 -16.34
C ASP A 141 -8.12 0.05 -17.39
N LYS A 142 -7.07 0.88 -17.43
CA LYS A 142 -6.94 2.00 -18.38
C LYS A 142 -5.48 2.33 -18.66
N VAL A 143 -5.27 3.11 -19.72
CA VAL A 143 -3.99 3.73 -20.05
C VAL A 143 -4.04 5.19 -19.65
N GLU A 144 -3.08 5.63 -18.85
CA GLU A 144 -2.93 7.03 -18.42
C GLU A 144 -1.82 7.67 -19.24
N ALA A 145 -2.22 8.58 -20.14
CA ALA A 145 -1.30 9.25 -21.05
C ALA A 145 -0.40 10.24 -20.29
N LYS A 146 0.91 10.23 -20.58
CA LYS A 146 1.91 11.12 -19.97
C LYS A 146 1.86 11.13 -18.43
N TYR A 147 1.65 9.96 -17.84
CA TYR A 147 1.55 9.81 -16.38
C TYR A 147 2.88 10.12 -15.68
N TYR A 148 3.99 9.64 -16.25
CA TYR A 148 5.32 9.85 -15.67
C TYR A 148 5.93 11.19 -16.09
N ALA A 149 6.86 11.71 -15.28
CA ALA A 149 7.46 13.03 -15.47
C ALA A 149 8.25 13.20 -16.78
N ASP A 150 8.74 12.09 -17.35
CA ASP A 150 9.40 12.03 -18.65
C ASP A 150 8.41 11.92 -19.83
N GLY A 151 7.11 11.94 -19.55
CA GLY A 151 6.04 11.85 -20.53
C GLY A 151 5.69 10.43 -20.93
N GLU A 152 6.25 9.39 -20.29
CA GLU A 152 5.84 8.01 -20.55
C GLU A 152 4.41 7.74 -20.04
N ASP A 153 3.65 6.97 -20.81
CA ASP A 153 2.33 6.48 -20.43
C ASP A 153 2.43 5.40 -19.34
N ALA A 154 1.38 5.26 -18.55
CA ALA A 154 1.24 4.19 -17.56
C ALA A 154 0.03 3.30 -17.86
N TYR A 155 0.16 2.00 -17.60
CA TYR A 155 -1.00 1.16 -17.37
C TYR A 155 -1.45 1.32 -15.92
N SER A 156 -2.72 1.70 -15.73
CA SER A 156 -3.41 1.52 -14.47
C SER A 156 -3.92 0.08 -14.44
N MET A 157 -3.45 -0.70 -13.46
CA MET A 157 -3.78 -2.12 -13.33
C MET A 157 -4.51 -2.37 -12.02
N ARG A 158 -5.43 -3.34 -12.02
CA ARG A 158 -6.12 -3.80 -10.81
C ARG A 158 -6.27 -5.31 -10.70
N ILE A 159 -6.42 -5.79 -9.48
CA ILE A 159 -6.76 -7.19 -9.17
C ILE A 159 -7.83 -7.24 -8.06
N GLU A 160 -8.85 -8.05 -8.28
CA GLU A 160 -9.90 -8.31 -7.29
C GLU A 160 -9.38 -9.21 -6.16
N LEU A 161 -9.74 -8.91 -4.92
CA LEU A 161 -9.31 -9.67 -3.73
C LEU A 161 -10.38 -10.63 -3.21
N ALA A 162 -11.47 -10.85 -3.94
CA ALA A 162 -12.58 -11.71 -3.51
C ALA A 162 -12.12 -13.13 -3.09
N ASP A 163 -11.25 -13.76 -3.89
CA ASP A 163 -10.72 -15.10 -3.58
C ASP A 163 -9.80 -15.09 -2.36
N VAL A 164 -8.98 -14.04 -2.21
CA VAL A 164 -8.11 -13.87 -1.04
C VAL A 164 -8.93 -13.72 0.23
N LYS A 165 -9.99 -12.89 0.19
CA LYS A 165 -10.91 -12.70 1.32
C LYS A 165 -11.62 -13.99 1.71
N ARG A 166 -12.04 -14.80 0.73
CA ARG A 166 -12.65 -16.10 1.01
C ARG A 166 -11.66 -17.04 1.70
N ALA A 167 -10.44 -17.16 1.17
CA ALA A 167 -9.41 -18.04 1.76
C ALA A 167 -9.05 -17.62 3.19
N VAL A 168 -8.94 -16.31 3.45
CA VAL A 168 -8.71 -15.77 4.80
C VAL A 168 -9.84 -16.16 5.76
N LYS A 169 -11.11 -15.99 5.34
CA LYS A 169 -12.26 -16.33 6.17
C LYS A 169 -12.31 -17.83 6.49
N GLU A 170 -12.00 -18.68 5.51
CA GLU A 170 -11.91 -20.13 5.69
C GLU A 170 -10.78 -20.50 6.67
N GLU A 171 -9.61 -19.85 6.57
CA GLU A 171 -8.51 -20.05 7.51
C GLU A 171 -8.90 -19.61 8.94
N GLU A 172 -9.52 -18.45 9.11
CA GLU A 172 -10.00 -17.95 10.41
C GLU A 172 -11.01 -18.91 11.06
N GLU A 173 -12.01 -19.36 10.30
CA GLU A 173 -13.01 -20.34 10.75
C GLU A 173 -12.37 -21.67 11.16
N SER A 174 -11.31 -22.10 10.47
CA SER A 174 -10.59 -23.34 10.79
C SER A 174 -9.75 -23.25 12.07
N VAL A 175 -9.25 -22.05 12.40
CA VAL A 175 -8.36 -21.83 13.56
C VAL A 175 -9.15 -21.59 14.82
N TRP A 176 -10.17 -20.73 14.75
CA TRP A 176 -10.95 -20.31 15.91
C TRP A 176 -12.23 -21.12 16.10
N GLY A 177 -12.58 -22.00 15.15
CA GLY A 177 -13.90 -22.63 15.11
C GLY A 177 -14.99 -21.57 14.92
N SER A 178 -16.22 -22.00 14.65
CA SER A 178 -17.36 -21.09 14.67
C SER A 178 -17.74 -20.77 16.14
N GLU A 179 -16.99 -19.92 16.85
CA GLU A 179 -17.41 -19.43 18.17
C GLU A 179 -18.32 -18.20 18.01
N GLY A 180 -19.54 -18.12 18.56
CA GLY A 180 -20.30 -19.09 19.32
C GLY A 180 -21.79 -18.84 19.11
N VAL A 181 -22.59 -19.91 19.22
CA VAL A 181 -24.03 -19.75 19.48
C VAL A 181 -24.12 -19.02 20.81
N ASP A 182 -24.81 -17.89 20.83
CA ASP A 182 -25.20 -17.23 22.07
C ASP A 182 -26.10 -18.19 22.86
N GLU A 183 -25.50 -19.03 23.71
CA GLU A 183 -26.21 -19.85 24.70
C GLU A 183 -26.59 -19.01 25.94
N GLY A 184 -26.47 -17.69 25.86
CA GLY A 184 -27.03 -16.77 26.84
C GLY A 184 -28.55 -16.71 26.68
N GLU A 185 -29.26 -17.53 27.44
CA GLU A 185 -30.69 -17.29 27.66
C GLU A 185 -30.89 -15.88 28.24
N ALA A 186 -31.85 -15.13 27.71
CA ALA A 186 -32.09 -13.74 28.10
C ALA A 186 -32.43 -13.64 29.60
N VAL A 187 -31.46 -13.22 30.41
CA VAL A 187 -31.67 -12.87 31.82
C VAL A 187 -32.28 -11.48 31.92
N GLY A 188 -33.61 -11.44 32.00
CA GLY A 188 -34.35 -10.28 32.50
C GLY A 188 -35.22 -9.58 31.45
N SER A 189 -36.43 -9.20 31.87
CA SER A 189 -37.44 -8.51 31.07
C SER A 189 -37.33 -6.98 31.11
N GLU A 190 -36.22 -6.42 31.60
CA GLU A 190 -36.09 -4.97 31.82
C GLU A 190 -34.93 -4.40 30.99
N GLY A 191 -35.27 -3.71 29.90
CA GLY A 191 -34.29 -2.96 29.10
C GLY A 191 -34.67 -2.75 27.64
N ARG A 192 -35.94 -2.54 27.34
CA ARG A 192 -36.39 -2.12 26.00
C ARG A 192 -36.33 -0.60 25.91
N ASP A 193 -35.14 -0.01 25.95
CA ASP A 193 -34.97 1.43 25.73
C ASP A 193 -33.95 1.71 24.62
N GLU A 194 -34.39 2.59 23.72
CA GLU A 194 -33.80 2.95 22.43
C GLU A 194 -32.34 3.41 22.54
N VAL A 195 -31.45 2.77 21.76
CA VAL A 195 -30.09 3.28 21.53
C VAL A 195 -30.18 4.49 20.59
N LYS A 196 -30.11 5.71 21.14
CA LYS A 196 -29.94 6.94 20.34
C LYS A 196 -28.54 6.98 19.72
N MET A 197 -28.48 6.92 18.40
CA MET A 197 -27.28 7.21 17.61
C MET A 197 -26.84 8.68 17.80
N VAL A 198 -25.63 8.89 18.30
CA VAL A 198 -25.00 10.23 18.40
C VAL A 198 -24.18 10.48 17.14
N LYS A 199 -24.47 11.59 16.43
CA LYS A 199 -23.71 12.02 15.24
C LYS A 199 -22.28 12.39 15.62
N MET A 200 -21.31 11.61 15.13
CA MET A 200 -19.89 11.98 15.12
C MET A 200 -19.69 13.18 14.18
N GLY A 201 -19.07 14.25 14.67
CA GLY A 201 -18.89 15.51 13.94
C GLY A 201 -18.01 15.39 12.70
N ARG A 202 -18.36 16.17 11.66
CA ARG A 202 -17.62 16.31 10.40
C ARG A 202 -16.17 16.76 10.65
N GLY A 203 -15.20 15.90 10.36
CA GLY A 203 -13.82 16.31 10.12
C GLY A 203 -13.74 17.04 8.77
N ARG A 204 -13.11 18.21 8.73
CA ARG A 204 -12.84 18.97 7.50
C ARG A 204 -11.87 18.17 6.61
N GLY A 205 -12.22 18.02 5.34
CA GLY A 205 -11.44 17.29 4.34
C GLY A 205 -10.18 18.00 3.87
N VAL A 206 -9.26 17.22 3.30
CA VAL A 206 -7.89 17.58 2.89
C VAL A 206 -7.89 18.25 1.50
N VAL A 207 -8.83 19.16 1.25
CA VAL A 207 -8.76 20.06 0.08
C VAL A 207 -7.97 21.34 0.42
N ASP A 208 -7.76 21.61 1.71
CA ASP A 208 -7.15 22.85 2.21
C ASP A 208 -5.65 22.70 2.62
N LEU A 209 -5.01 21.56 2.37
CA LEU A 209 -3.57 21.35 2.67
C LEU A 209 -2.64 21.44 1.45
N VAL A 210 -3.15 21.93 0.32
CA VAL A 210 -2.31 22.39 -0.78
C VAL A 210 -2.01 23.87 -0.55
N GLU A 211 -0.86 24.18 0.04
CA GLU A 211 -0.34 25.55 0.00
C GLU A 211 -0.14 25.95 -1.47
N LYS A 212 -0.98 26.89 -1.94
CA LYS A 212 -0.73 27.61 -3.18
C LYS A 212 0.57 28.38 -3.01
N ASN A 213 1.53 28.04 -3.85
CA ASN A 213 2.80 28.73 -3.93
C ASN A 213 2.57 30.10 -4.61
N GLU A 214 2.24 31.14 -3.84
CA GLU A 214 2.17 32.52 -4.33
C GLU A 214 3.58 33.10 -4.40
N ALA A 215 4.22 32.95 -5.57
CA ALA A 215 5.42 33.68 -5.92
C ALA A 215 5.23 34.40 -7.27
N ALA A 216 4.88 35.68 -7.16
CA ALA A 216 5.21 36.80 -8.04
C ALA A 216 4.82 36.74 -9.53
N THR A 217 3.65 37.28 -9.85
CA THR A 217 3.38 37.97 -11.13
C THR A 217 3.39 39.48 -10.87
N THR A 218 4.57 40.11 -10.91
CA THR A 218 4.66 41.58 -10.98
C THR A 218 4.77 41.96 -12.46
N THR A 219 3.62 42.11 -13.12
CA THR A 219 3.57 42.70 -14.46
C THR A 219 3.69 44.22 -14.31
N THR A 220 4.86 44.75 -14.65
CA THR A 220 5.06 46.20 -14.84
C THR A 220 4.35 46.63 -16.12
N THR A 221 3.21 47.30 -15.98
CA THR A 221 2.66 48.19 -17.01
C THR A 221 3.28 49.57 -16.84
N ALA A 222 4.12 49.99 -17.78
CA ALA A 222 4.49 51.39 -17.97
C ALA A 222 4.28 51.74 -19.44
N THR A 223 3.24 52.52 -19.70
CA THR A 223 3.02 53.29 -20.93
C THR A 223 3.10 54.76 -20.59
N ALA A 224 4.13 55.42 -21.10
CA ALA A 224 4.15 56.80 -21.59
C ALA A 224 5.46 57.01 -22.35
#